data_AF-A0AAW5I2F5-F1
#
_entry.id   AF-A0AAW5I2F5-F1
#
_cell.length_a   1.000
_cell.length_b   1.000
_cell.length_c   1.000
_cell.angle_alpha   90.00
_cell.angle_beta   90.00
_cell.angle_gamma   90.00
#
_symmetry.space_group_name_H-M   'P 1'
#
loop_
_entity.id
_entity.type
_entity.pdbx_description
1 polymer ?
#
loop_
_entity_poly.entity_id
_entity_poly.type
_entity_poly.pdbx_seq_one_letter_code
_entity_poly.pdbx_strand_id
1 'polypeptide(L)'
;MSLMRGGNTPEWISKNSYVKKVVFDASFANTRPTSCFSWFRGCENLTTIEGIEYLNTENVENMSSMFRDCYALESLDLSSFNTAKVTSMSRMFYICKALTTIYASDKFVTNQVTNGNDMFYGCEKLNGYDGSKTNYKYANYKTGYFSKLVGKNGDEKIGASGETLTAASLALDDEKDFVAYEPFSAKAASYSREMKEGTIWATLCLPFEVSLADKNFRAFKLLSANESTSTIQLEEITTSIAAGTPVIIKMNNGETTLSISEANKEIAQKVVSAADGNYQLQGIYTQKVFDKDADNNCYIVKGDKLMNPTKLLENTSTTQVGSMPFRAYMVDNTSSSAGAKMFSIAIGDNTTAIDSLNTIADDKAVYYDLQGNRLSAPQKGINIVKRGSKTMKVIIK
;
A
#
# COMPACT_ATOMS: atom_id res chain seq x y z
N MET A 1 -23.62 21.17 24.78
CA MET A 1 -24.75 20.23 24.66
C MET A 1 -24.89 19.52 26.00
N SER A 2 -26.02 19.66 26.71
CA SER A 2 -26.24 18.91 27.96
C SER A 2 -26.33 17.43 27.59
N LEU A 3 -25.28 16.66 27.88
CA LEU A 3 -25.23 15.25 27.55
C LEU A 3 -26.01 14.48 28.61
N MET A 4 -27.23 14.17 28.21
CA MET A 4 -28.32 13.56 28.96
C MET A 4 -27.85 12.40 29.85
N ARG A 5 -28.06 12.54 31.16
CA ARG A 5 -28.12 11.41 32.08
C ARG A 5 -29.47 10.70 31.88
N GLY A 6 -29.47 9.46 31.43
CA GLY A 6 -30.68 8.62 31.32
C GLY A 6 -31.24 8.44 29.90
N GLY A 7 -32.23 7.55 29.76
CA GLY A 7 -32.78 7.04 28.49
C GLY A 7 -33.65 8.01 27.67
N ASN A 8 -33.44 9.32 27.79
CA ASN A 8 -34.20 10.32 27.03
C ASN A 8 -33.66 10.46 25.60
N THR A 9 -34.57 10.73 24.64
CA THR A 9 -34.18 11.04 23.26
C THR A 9 -33.40 12.35 23.18
N PRO A 10 -32.46 12.49 22.23
CA PRO A 10 -31.71 13.74 22.06
C PRO A 10 -32.62 14.92 21.66
N GLU A 11 -32.26 16.14 22.08
CA GLU A 11 -33.03 17.35 21.78
C GLU A 11 -33.13 17.66 20.28
N TRP A 12 -32.16 17.22 19.48
CA TRP A 12 -32.12 17.46 18.03
C TRP A 12 -32.99 16.50 17.21
N ILE A 13 -33.72 15.56 17.84
CA ILE A 13 -34.49 14.52 17.14
C ILE A 13 -35.52 15.09 16.13
N SER A 14 -36.07 16.28 16.40
CA SER A 14 -37.03 16.95 15.52
C SER A 14 -36.45 17.42 14.19
N LYS A 15 -35.11 17.45 14.06
CA LYS A 15 -34.39 17.89 12.86
C LYS A 15 -33.78 16.74 12.06
N ASN A 16 -33.88 15.50 12.54
CA ASN A 16 -33.12 14.37 12.00
C ASN A 16 -33.35 14.13 10.51
N SER A 17 -34.58 14.30 10.01
CA SER A 17 -34.89 14.15 8.57
C SER A 17 -34.09 15.10 7.66
N TYR A 18 -33.52 16.19 8.18
CA TYR A 18 -32.72 17.15 7.41
C TYR A 18 -31.20 17.01 7.61
N VAL A 19 -30.76 16.15 8.54
CA VAL A 19 -29.34 15.99 8.88
C VAL A 19 -28.65 15.15 7.80
N LYS A 20 -27.65 15.75 7.13
CA LYS A 20 -26.79 15.05 6.14
C LYS A 20 -25.40 14.70 6.67
N LYS A 21 -24.91 15.46 7.66
CA LYS A 21 -23.58 15.33 8.23
C LYS A 21 -23.63 15.56 9.73
N VAL A 22 -22.92 14.70 10.46
CA VAL A 22 -22.66 14.85 11.91
C VAL A 22 -21.16 15.05 12.09
N VAL A 23 -20.80 15.97 12.99
CA VAL A 23 -19.40 16.23 13.35
C VAL A 23 -19.26 16.13 14.86
N PHE A 24 -18.37 15.24 15.29
CA PHE A 24 -17.85 15.21 16.65
C PHE A 24 -16.53 15.98 16.66
N ASP A 25 -16.54 17.14 17.30
CA ASP A 25 -15.32 17.93 17.47
C ASP A 25 -14.35 17.26 18.47
N ALA A 26 -13.05 17.51 18.35
CA ALA A 26 -12.05 16.96 19.27
C ALA A 26 -12.30 17.31 20.74
N SER A 27 -12.94 18.46 21.02
CA SER A 27 -13.40 18.84 22.37
C SER A 27 -14.41 17.85 22.97
N PHE A 28 -15.07 17.05 22.15
CA PHE A 28 -15.99 16.01 22.58
C PHE A 28 -15.28 14.82 23.25
N ALA A 29 -13.97 14.67 23.07
CA ALA A 29 -13.18 13.55 23.60
C ALA A 29 -13.23 13.40 25.14
N ASN A 30 -13.62 14.44 25.88
CA ASN A 30 -13.78 14.41 27.35
C ASN A 30 -15.22 14.12 27.80
N THR A 31 -16.18 14.09 26.86
CA THR A 31 -17.55 13.70 27.14
C THR A 31 -17.61 12.22 27.46
N ARG A 32 -18.39 11.85 28.50
CA ARG A 32 -18.63 10.46 28.91
C ARG A 32 -20.13 10.22 29.05
N PRO A 33 -20.85 10.04 27.93
CA PRO A 33 -22.28 9.78 27.99
C PRO A 33 -22.52 8.41 28.64
N THR A 34 -23.59 8.29 29.42
CA THR A 34 -24.05 6.98 29.92
C THR A 34 -25.09 6.34 28.99
N SER A 35 -25.59 7.10 28.01
CA SER A 35 -26.57 6.63 27.02
C SER A 35 -26.33 7.33 25.67
N CYS A 36 -26.35 6.54 24.60
CA CYS A 36 -26.41 7.00 23.21
C CYS A 36 -27.77 6.67 22.57
N PHE A 37 -28.81 6.46 23.39
CA PHE A 37 -30.15 6.09 22.94
C PHE A 37 -30.71 7.08 21.90
N SER A 38 -31.07 6.55 20.73
CA SER A 38 -31.69 7.31 19.64
C SER A 38 -30.93 8.55 19.14
N TRP A 39 -29.61 8.65 19.36
CA TRP A 39 -28.83 9.85 19.00
C TRP A 39 -28.97 10.27 17.53
N PHE A 40 -29.03 9.31 16.60
CA PHE A 40 -29.17 9.56 15.16
C PHE A 40 -30.41 8.90 14.57
N ARG A 41 -31.41 8.57 15.41
CA ARG A 41 -32.62 7.88 14.96
C ARG A 41 -33.39 8.73 13.95
N GLY A 42 -33.65 8.22 12.75
CA GLY A 42 -34.40 8.92 11.71
C GLY A 42 -33.58 9.99 11.00
N CYS A 43 -32.25 9.93 11.09
CA CYS A 43 -31.37 10.73 10.24
C CYS A 43 -31.32 10.14 8.83
N GLU A 44 -32.45 10.17 8.13
CA GLU A 44 -32.69 9.45 6.87
C GLU A 44 -31.71 9.85 5.75
N ASN A 45 -31.25 11.10 5.78
CA ASN A 45 -30.35 11.70 4.78
C ASN A 45 -28.87 11.74 5.22
N LEU A 46 -28.52 11.14 6.36
CA LEU A 46 -27.16 11.16 6.91
C LEU A 46 -26.23 10.28 6.07
N THR A 47 -25.24 10.91 5.43
CA THR A 47 -24.22 10.24 4.62
C THR A 47 -22.85 10.23 5.28
N THR A 48 -22.60 11.17 6.20
CA THR A 48 -21.24 11.42 6.72
C THR A 48 -21.24 11.66 8.21
N ILE A 49 -20.38 10.95 8.94
CA ILE A 49 -20.08 11.21 10.34
C ILE A 49 -18.57 11.41 10.47
N GLU A 50 -18.16 12.59 10.90
CA GLU A 50 -16.75 12.94 11.13
C GLU A 50 -16.43 12.98 12.62
N GLY A 51 -15.22 12.55 12.98
CA GLY A 51 -14.72 12.63 14.34
C GLY A 51 -15.38 11.65 15.31
N ILE A 52 -16.11 10.64 14.84
CA ILE A 52 -16.81 9.67 15.70
C ILE A 52 -15.85 8.94 16.66
N GLU A 53 -14.55 8.91 16.34
CA GLU A 53 -13.47 8.47 17.23
C GLU A 53 -13.34 9.29 18.53
N TYR A 54 -13.81 10.54 18.55
CA TYR A 54 -13.86 11.38 19.76
C TYR A 54 -15.06 11.07 20.65
N LEU A 55 -16.01 10.24 20.23
CA LEU A 55 -17.09 9.75 21.10
C LEU A 55 -16.56 8.65 22.01
N ASN A 56 -16.23 9.00 23.26
CA ASN A 56 -15.88 8.01 24.27
C ASN A 56 -17.15 7.27 24.74
N THR A 57 -17.21 5.96 24.50
CA THR A 57 -18.35 5.10 24.83
C THR A 57 -18.15 4.19 26.05
N GLU A 58 -17.03 4.33 26.78
CA GLU A 58 -16.63 3.40 27.85
C GLU A 58 -17.62 3.28 29.02
N ASN A 59 -18.47 4.29 29.19
CA ASN A 59 -19.50 4.37 30.23
C ASN A 59 -20.93 4.24 29.70
N VAL A 60 -21.10 4.00 28.40
CA VAL A 60 -22.43 3.88 27.80
C VAL A 60 -23.05 2.54 28.18
N GLU A 61 -24.27 2.59 28.70
CA GLU A 61 -25.06 1.40 29.07
C GLU A 61 -26.17 1.10 28.05
N ASN A 62 -26.62 2.12 27.30
CA ASN A 62 -27.70 1.99 26.32
C ASN A 62 -27.32 2.64 24.96
N MET A 63 -27.27 1.83 23.91
CA MET A 63 -27.06 2.23 22.51
C MET A 63 -28.27 1.92 21.62
N SER A 64 -29.44 1.65 22.21
CA SER A 64 -30.62 1.25 21.44
C SER A 64 -31.04 2.34 20.45
N SER A 65 -31.39 1.91 19.24
CA SER A 65 -31.82 2.79 18.14
C SER A 65 -30.83 3.92 17.77
N MET A 66 -29.55 3.83 18.14
CA MET A 66 -28.59 4.91 17.93
C MET A 66 -28.51 5.38 16.47
N PHE A 67 -28.51 4.46 15.50
CA PHE A 67 -28.48 4.74 14.06
C PHE A 67 -29.73 4.24 13.34
N ARG A 68 -30.82 4.02 14.07
CA ARG A 68 -32.06 3.50 13.48
C ARG A 68 -32.57 4.43 12.37
N ASP A 69 -33.04 3.85 11.27
CA ASP A 69 -33.64 4.56 10.13
C ASP A 69 -32.64 5.54 9.43
N CYS A 70 -31.33 5.33 9.54
CA CYS A 70 -30.30 6.04 8.76
C CYS A 70 -30.20 5.47 7.34
N TYR A 71 -31.18 5.78 6.48
CA TYR A 71 -31.34 5.15 5.17
C TYR A 71 -30.20 5.41 4.19
N ALA A 72 -29.52 6.56 4.28
CA ALA A 72 -28.47 6.98 3.36
C ALA A 72 -27.03 6.67 3.84
N LEU A 73 -26.86 6.11 5.05
CA LEU A 73 -25.53 5.87 5.61
C LEU A 73 -24.93 4.59 5.01
N GLU A 74 -23.88 4.72 4.19
CA GLU A 74 -23.26 3.59 3.49
C GLU A 74 -22.20 2.86 4.32
N SER A 75 -21.43 3.60 5.12
CA SER A 75 -20.41 3.03 5.99
C SER A 75 -20.37 3.71 7.34
N LEU A 76 -19.94 2.96 8.36
CA LEU A 76 -19.83 3.46 9.72
C LEU A 76 -18.58 2.90 10.38
N ASP A 77 -17.77 3.77 10.98
CA ASP A 77 -16.60 3.36 11.73
C ASP A 77 -16.84 3.44 13.24
N LEU A 78 -16.97 2.27 13.88
CA LEU A 78 -17.14 2.10 15.32
C LEU A 78 -15.88 1.51 15.96
N SER A 79 -14.73 1.57 15.30
CA SER A 79 -13.48 0.96 15.79
C SER A 79 -13.01 1.57 17.12
N SER A 80 -13.39 2.81 17.41
CA SER A 80 -13.15 3.49 18.69
C SER A 80 -14.10 3.07 19.82
N PHE A 81 -15.22 2.41 19.51
CA PHE A 81 -16.27 2.15 20.49
C PHE A 81 -15.82 1.07 21.47
N ASN A 82 -16.00 1.37 22.77
CA ASN A 82 -15.87 0.42 23.85
C ASN A 82 -17.27 0.13 24.39
N THR A 83 -17.79 -1.06 24.10
CA THR A 83 -19.17 -1.44 24.45
C THR A 83 -19.23 -2.40 25.64
N ALA A 84 -18.15 -2.52 26.43
CA ALA A 84 -18.06 -3.48 27.54
C ALA A 84 -19.12 -3.31 28.64
N LYS A 85 -19.72 -2.12 28.76
CA LYS A 85 -20.81 -1.83 29.73
C LYS A 85 -22.21 -1.79 29.10
N VAL A 86 -22.32 -1.94 27.78
CA VAL A 86 -23.60 -1.78 27.09
C VAL A 86 -24.49 -2.99 27.36
N THR A 87 -25.68 -2.74 27.90
CA THR A 87 -26.69 -3.77 28.18
C THR A 87 -27.83 -3.77 27.16
N SER A 88 -28.04 -2.65 26.47
CA SER A 88 -29.12 -2.50 25.48
C SER A 88 -28.62 -1.97 24.13
N MET A 89 -28.83 -2.75 23.08
CA MET A 89 -28.47 -2.46 21.68
C MET A 89 -29.64 -2.65 20.70
N SER A 90 -30.87 -2.74 21.22
CA SER A 90 -32.05 -3.03 20.38
C SER A 90 -32.23 -2.02 19.26
N ARG A 91 -32.46 -2.55 18.05
CA ARG A 91 -32.70 -1.76 16.84
C ARG A 91 -31.58 -0.76 16.49
N MET A 92 -30.34 -0.97 16.94
CA MET A 92 -29.25 0.01 16.76
C MET A 92 -29.05 0.44 15.30
N PHE A 93 -29.16 -0.48 14.34
CA PHE A 93 -29.04 -0.22 12.90
C PHE A 93 -30.34 -0.55 12.15
N TYR A 94 -31.48 -0.58 12.83
CA TYR A 94 -32.75 -1.01 12.24
C TYR A 94 -33.09 -0.20 10.98
N ILE A 95 -33.29 -0.90 9.85
CA ILE A 95 -33.60 -0.37 8.51
C ILE A 95 -32.51 0.58 7.99
N CYS A 96 -31.22 0.36 8.29
CA CYS A 96 -30.13 1.06 7.60
C CYS A 96 -29.91 0.48 6.19
N LYS A 97 -30.77 0.84 5.23
CA LYS A 97 -30.86 0.22 3.90
C LYS A 97 -29.63 0.41 2.99
N ALA A 98 -28.86 1.49 3.18
CA ALA A 98 -27.65 1.74 2.40
C ALA A 98 -26.38 1.13 3.01
N LEU A 99 -26.42 0.69 4.27
CA LEU A 99 -25.24 0.32 5.04
C LEU A 99 -24.60 -0.96 4.49
N THR A 100 -23.40 -0.84 3.93
CA THR A 100 -22.63 -1.96 3.39
C THR A 100 -21.57 -2.45 4.37
N THR A 101 -21.01 -1.54 5.18
CA THR A 101 -19.86 -1.84 6.05
C THR A 101 -19.97 -1.16 7.41
N ILE A 102 -19.74 -1.94 8.47
CA ILE A 102 -19.59 -1.43 9.83
C ILE A 102 -18.21 -1.87 10.33
N TYR A 103 -17.30 -0.92 10.56
CA TYR A 103 -16.00 -1.22 11.14
C TYR A 103 -16.08 -1.30 12.66
N ALA A 104 -15.42 -2.28 13.24
CA ALA A 104 -15.32 -2.44 14.68
C ALA A 104 -13.96 -3.02 15.08
N SER A 105 -13.56 -2.79 16.32
CA SER A 105 -12.38 -3.39 16.93
C SER A 105 -12.79 -4.44 17.97
N ASP A 106 -11.79 -5.07 18.58
CA ASP A 106 -12.00 -6.01 19.70
C ASP A 106 -12.64 -5.36 20.94
N LYS A 107 -12.72 -4.02 20.98
CA LYS A 107 -13.42 -3.27 22.04
C LYS A 107 -14.94 -3.27 21.86
N PHE A 108 -15.45 -3.60 20.67
CA PHE A 108 -16.87 -3.76 20.43
C PHE A 108 -17.29 -5.18 20.83
N VAL A 109 -17.72 -5.34 22.08
CA VAL A 109 -18.20 -6.59 22.67
C VAL A 109 -19.69 -6.52 23.00
N THR A 110 -20.35 -7.67 22.98
CA THR A 110 -21.80 -7.79 23.28
C THR A 110 -22.10 -8.71 24.45
N ASN A 111 -21.08 -9.04 25.26
CA ASN A 111 -21.16 -9.98 26.39
C ASN A 111 -22.13 -9.57 27.50
N GLN A 112 -22.39 -8.26 27.69
CA GLN A 112 -23.33 -7.74 28.68
C GLN A 112 -24.72 -7.43 28.11
N VAL A 113 -24.94 -7.63 26.80
CA VAL A 113 -26.20 -7.26 26.15
C VAL A 113 -27.32 -8.23 26.54
N THR A 114 -28.36 -7.70 27.18
CA THR A 114 -29.60 -8.42 27.53
C THR A 114 -30.78 -8.02 26.64
N ASN A 115 -30.71 -6.86 25.98
CA ASN A 115 -31.76 -6.38 25.07
C ASN A 115 -31.14 -5.93 23.73
N GLY A 116 -31.19 -6.79 22.71
CA GLY A 116 -30.54 -6.56 21.42
C GLY A 116 -31.33 -7.10 20.23
N ASN A 117 -32.65 -7.03 20.29
CA ASN A 117 -33.53 -7.53 19.22
C ASN A 117 -33.53 -6.58 18.01
N ASP A 118 -33.77 -7.15 16.83
CA ASP A 118 -33.90 -6.44 15.54
C ASP A 118 -32.77 -5.45 15.23
N MET A 119 -31.56 -5.69 15.74
CA MET A 119 -30.42 -4.78 15.59
C MET A 119 -30.10 -4.46 14.12
N PHE A 120 -30.20 -5.46 13.25
CA PHE A 120 -29.86 -5.40 11.82
C PHE A 120 -31.05 -5.61 10.88
N TYR A 121 -32.28 -5.65 11.41
CA TYR A 121 -33.45 -5.91 10.58
C TYR A 121 -33.56 -4.86 9.46
N GLY A 122 -33.64 -5.30 8.20
CA GLY A 122 -33.73 -4.42 7.03
C GLY A 122 -32.39 -3.82 6.55
N CYS A 123 -31.25 -4.27 7.08
CA CYS A 123 -29.91 -3.89 6.59
C CYS A 123 -29.45 -4.77 5.41
N GLU A 124 -30.24 -4.80 4.35
CA GLU A 124 -30.12 -5.78 3.26
C GLU A 124 -28.82 -5.69 2.45
N LYS A 125 -28.08 -4.58 2.56
CA LYS A 125 -26.79 -4.37 1.88
C LYS A 125 -25.56 -4.80 2.68
N LEU A 126 -25.71 -5.19 3.95
CA LEU A 126 -24.59 -5.73 4.72
C LEU A 126 -24.13 -7.04 4.08
N ASN A 127 -22.81 -7.20 3.95
CA ASN A 127 -22.24 -8.41 3.38
C ASN A 127 -22.67 -9.64 4.19
N GLY A 128 -23.27 -10.63 3.51
CA GLY A 128 -23.76 -11.86 4.13
C GLY A 128 -25.07 -11.71 4.92
N TYR A 129 -25.82 -10.62 4.74
CA TYR A 129 -27.10 -10.40 5.43
C TYR A 129 -28.06 -11.58 5.31
N ASP A 130 -28.67 -11.94 6.45
CA ASP A 130 -29.69 -12.98 6.56
C ASP A 130 -30.83 -12.46 7.47
N GLY A 131 -32.05 -12.40 6.93
CA GLY A 131 -33.23 -11.88 7.63
C GLY A 131 -33.64 -12.68 8.87
N SER A 132 -33.14 -13.90 9.05
CA SER A 132 -33.31 -14.69 10.27
C SER A 132 -32.28 -14.38 11.36
N LYS A 133 -31.23 -13.61 11.02
CA LYS A 133 -30.05 -13.34 11.85
C LYS A 133 -29.92 -11.86 12.16
N THR A 134 -30.95 -11.27 12.75
CA THR A 134 -31.05 -9.79 12.89
C THR A 134 -30.72 -9.25 14.27
N ASN A 135 -30.50 -10.10 15.27
CA ASN A 135 -30.21 -9.66 16.64
C ASN A 135 -28.72 -9.35 16.87
N TYR A 136 -28.42 -8.84 18.06
CA TYR A 136 -27.08 -8.40 18.49
C TYR A 136 -25.98 -9.46 18.46
N LYS A 137 -26.31 -10.76 18.39
CA LYS A 137 -25.29 -11.83 18.33
C LYS A 137 -24.44 -11.72 17.05
N TYR A 138 -24.98 -11.08 16.02
CA TYR A 138 -24.30 -10.84 14.73
C TYR A 138 -23.56 -9.49 14.67
N ALA A 139 -23.46 -8.76 15.79
CA ALA A 139 -22.65 -7.55 15.91
C ALA A 139 -21.18 -7.89 16.24
N ASN A 140 -20.53 -8.62 15.33
CA ASN A 140 -19.13 -9.03 15.43
C ASN A 140 -18.56 -9.27 14.03
N TYR A 141 -17.22 -9.20 13.88
CA TYR A 141 -16.58 -9.35 12.58
C TYR A 141 -16.16 -10.79 12.23
N LYS A 142 -16.28 -11.74 13.17
CA LYS A 142 -15.85 -13.13 12.98
C LYS A 142 -16.91 -13.97 12.26
N THR A 143 -18.17 -13.79 12.64
CA THR A 143 -19.32 -14.57 12.16
C THR A 143 -20.54 -13.69 11.86
N GLY A 144 -20.48 -12.42 12.21
CA GLY A 144 -21.54 -11.44 12.04
C GLY A 144 -21.29 -10.49 10.87
N TYR A 145 -21.91 -9.32 10.94
CA TYR A 145 -21.93 -8.35 9.85
C TYR A 145 -20.88 -7.24 9.94
N PHE A 146 -20.03 -7.26 10.97
CA PHE A 146 -19.00 -6.24 11.10
C PHE A 146 -17.75 -6.61 10.30
N SER A 147 -16.89 -5.62 10.09
CA SER A 147 -15.55 -5.78 9.57
C SER A 147 -14.55 -5.25 10.58
N LYS A 148 -13.42 -5.92 10.72
CA LYS A 148 -12.26 -5.36 11.41
C LYS A 148 -11.51 -4.45 10.44
N LEU A 149 -11.12 -3.27 10.88
CA LEU A 149 -10.30 -2.34 10.09
C LEU A 149 -8.85 -2.86 10.07
N VAL A 150 -8.42 -3.42 8.94
CA VAL A 150 -7.11 -4.09 8.80
C VAL A 150 -6.08 -3.25 8.04
N GLY A 151 -6.49 -2.16 7.41
CA GLY A 151 -5.57 -1.28 6.70
C GLY A 151 -6.27 -0.13 5.99
N LYS A 152 -5.50 0.59 5.17
CA LYS A 152 -5.98 1.61 4.26
C LYS A 152 -5.20 1.63 2.94
N ASN A 153 -5.86 2.05 1.88
CA ASN A 153 -5.27 2.38 0.57
C ASN A 153 -5.60 3.86 0.26
N GLY A 154 -4.66 4.75 0.53
CA GLY A 154 -4.95 6.19 0.64
C GLY A 154 -5.89 6.46 1.82
N ASP A 155 -7.01 7.13 1.56
CA ASP A 155 -8.06 7.37 2.56
C ASP A 155 -9.10 6.26 2.63
N GLU A 156 -9.06 5.29 1.70
CA GLU A 156 -10.01 4.18 1.66
C GLU A 156 -9.66 3.15 2.73
N LYS A 157 -10.62 2.88 3.61
CA LYS A 157 -10.50 1.88 4.68
C LYS A 157 -10.63 0.48 4.11
N ILE A 158 -9.83 -0.45 4.62
CA ILE A 158 -9.86 -1.86 4.25
C ILE A 158 -10.44 -2.66 5.41
N GLY A 159 -11.59 -3.29 5.16
CA GLY A 159 -12.29 -4.15 6.11
C GLY A 159 -12.05 -5.62 5.82
N ALA A 160 -11.83 -6.41 6.87
CA ALA A 160 -11.77 -7.86 6.80
C ALA A 160 -12.69 -8.50 7.83
N SER A 161 -13.18 -9.69 7.53
CA SER A 161 -14.09 -10.46 8.40
C SER A 161 -13.68 -11.94 8.44
N GLY A 162 -14.23 -12.70 9.39
CA GLY A 162 -13.88 -14.10 9.62
C GLY A 162 -12.95 -14.30 10.82
N GLU A 163 -12.85 -15.55 11.29
CA GLU A 163 -11.81 -15.95 12.26
C GLU A 163 -10.41 -15.78 11.64
N THR A 164 -10.27 -16.15 10.37
CA THR A 164 -9.16 -15.71 9.53
C THR A 164 -9.60 -14.46 8.78
N LEU A 165 -9.03 -13.31 9.17
CA LEU A 165 -9.39 -12.01 8.61
C LEU A 165 -9.20 -12.02 7.10
N THR A 166 -10.31 -11.94 6.37
CA THR A 166 -10.34 -11.93 4.92
C THR A 166 -11.13 -10.73 4.40
N ALA A 167 -10.47 -9.90 3.60
CA ALA A 167 -11.09 -8.84 2.80
C ALA A 167 -11.69 -9.42 1.52
N ALA A 168 -12.81 -8.87 1.08
CA ALA A 168 -13.43 -9.27 -0.19
C ALA A 168 -12.55 -8.92 -1.40
N SER A 169 -11.91 -7.75 -1.35
CA SER A 169 -11.00 -7.29 -2.39
C SER A 169 -9.96 -6.31 -1.84
N LEU A 170 -8.79 -6.27 -2.48
CA LEU A 170 -7.74 -5.28 -2.30
C LEU A 170 -7.29 -4.78 -3.67
N ALA A 171 -7.87 -3.67 -4.12
CA ALA A 171 -7.44 -3.00 -5.34
C ALA A 171 -6.45 -1.90 -4.97
N LEU A 172 -5.15 -2.14 -5.20
CA LEU A 172 -4.09 -1.18 -4.96
C LEU A 172 -4.00 -0.19 -6.11
N ASP A 173 -3.82 1.07 -5.76
CA ASP A 173 -3.77 2.21 -6.67
C ASP A 173 -2.33 2.73 -6.69
N ASP A 174 -1.73 2.91 -7.86
CA ASP A 174 -0.32 3.29 -8.00
C ASP A 174 0.05 4.62 -7.33
N GLU A 175 -0.94 5.46 -7.04
CA GLU A 175 -0.74 6.79 -6.47
C GLU A 175 -1.01 6.86 -4.96
N LYS A 176 -1.62 5.81 -4.39
CA LYS A 176 -2.09 5.80 -3.00
C LYS A 176 -1.18 4.99 -2.07
N ASP A 177 -0.90 5.57 -0.92
CA ASP A 177 -0.17 4.91 0.15
C ASP A 177 -0.96 3.73 0.70
N PHE A 178 -0.32 2.56 0.79
CA PHE A 178 -0.89 1.39 1.43
C PHE A 178 -0.30 1.17 2.82
N VAL A 179 -1.18 0.98 3.80
CA VAL A 179 -0.78 0.64 5.17
C VAL A 179 -1.66 -0.51 5.66
N ALA A 180 -1.03 -1.62 6.04
CA ALA A 180 -1.67 -2.71 6.76
C ALA A 180 -1.42 -2.58 8.26
N TYR A 181 -2.48 -2.63 9.06
CA TYR A 181 -2.44 -2.52 10.51
C TYR A 181 -2.23 -3.89 11.19
N GLU A 182 -2.67 -4.96 10.53
CA GLU A 182 -2.47 -6.34 10.96
C GLU A 182 -2.45 -7.28 9.74
N PRO A 183 -1.97 -8.53 9.89
CA PRO A 183 -2.03 -9.52 8.82
C PRO A 183 -3.48 -9.87 8.44
N PHE A 184 -3.76 -9.97 7.14
CA PHE A 184 -5.05 -10.40 6.60
C PHE A 184 -4.88 -11.05 5.23
N SER A 185 -5.94 -11.67 4.72
CA SER A 185 -6.02 -12.19 3.34
C SER A 185 -6.98 -11.38 2.49
N ALA A 186 -6.80 -11.38 1.17
CA ALA A 186 -7.76 -10.82 0.22
C ALA A 186 -8.21 -11.90 -0.78
N LYS A 187 -9.52 -12.01 -1.02
CA LYS A 187 -10.06 -12.95 -2.03
C LYS A 187 -9.68 -12.55 -3.45
N ALA A 188 -9.61 -11.25 -3.71
CA ALA A 188 -9.10 -10.67 -4.95
C ALA A 188 -8.12 -9.56 -4.60
N ALA A 189 -6.88 -9.65 -5.09
CA ALA A 189 -5.87 -8.61 -4.97
C ALA A 189 -5.47 -8.16 -6.38
N SER A 190 -5.40 -6.85 -6.60
CA SER A 190 -5.01 -6.31 -7.89
C SER A 190 -4.16 -5.08 -7.76
N TYR A 191 -3.35 -4.86 -8.78
CA TYR A 191 -2.50 -3.69 -8.91
C TYR A 191 -2.28 -3.39 -10.39
N SER A 192 -2.40 -2.12 -10.77
CA SER A 192 -2.10 -1.66 -12.12
C SER A 192 -1.25 -0.40 -12.09
N ARG A 193 -0.29 -0.31 -13.01
CA ARG A 193 0.57 0.85 -13.19
C ARG A 193 0.77 1.12 -14.68
N GLU A 194 0.55 2.36 -15.09
CA GLU A 194 0.96 2.83 -16.42
C GLU A 194 2.45 3.19 -16.42
N MET A 195 3.15 2.75 -17.45
CA MET A 195 4.58 2.96 -17.66
C MET A 195 4.77 4.00 -18.75
N LYS A 196 5.69 4.94 -18.54
CA LYS A 196 6.06 5.91 -19.58
C LYS A 196 6.62 5.15 -20.79
N GLU A 197 6.27 5.60 -21.99
CA GLU A 197 6.78 5.03 -23.23
C GLU A 197 8.32 4.97 -23.22
N GLY A 198 8.88 3.82 -23.62
CA GLY A 198 10.32 3.57 -23.59
C GLY A 198 10.87 3.13 -22.22
N THR A 199 10.05 2.94 -21.20
CA THR A 199 10.51 2.38 -19.91
C THR A 199 10.88 0.91 -20.07
N ILE A 200 12.18 0.61 -19.96
CA ILE A 200 12.69 -0.76 -20.03
C ILE A 200 12.77 -1.38 -18.63
N TRP A 201 13.31 -0.63 -17.66
CA TRP A 201 13.55 -1.08 -16.30
C TRP A 201 12.71 -0.30 -15.30
N ALA A 202 12.20 -1.01 -14.30
CA ALA A 202 11.48 -0.42 -13.18
C ALA A 202 11.68 -1.27 -11.91
N THR A 203 11.00 -0.91 -10.83
CA THR A 203 10.97 -1.69 -9.59
C THR A 203 9.55 -1.96 -9.13
N LEU A 204 9.38 -3.05 -8.40
CA LEU A 204 8.08 -3.48 -7.88
C LEU A 204 8.24 -4.04 -6.46
N CYS A 205 7.32 -3.67 -5.57
CA CYS A 205 7.18 -4.30 -4.26
C CYS A 205 5.71 -4.28 -3.86
N LEU A 206 5.03 -5.42 -4.01
CA LEU A 206 3.60 -5.55 -3.70
C LEU A 206 3.39 -6.32 -2.40
N PRO A 207 2.33 -6.01 -1.63
CA PRO A 207 2.07 -6.67 -0.36
C PRO A 207 1.45 -8.06 -0.52
N PHE A 208 1.38 -8.61 -1.72
CA PHE A 208 0.87 -9.96 -1.98
C PHE A 208 1.76 -10.68 -3.00
N GLU A 209 1.70 -12.01 -3.00
CA GLU A 209 2.47 -12.82 -3.94
C GLU A 209 1.98 -12.61 -5.37
N VAL A 210 2.92 -12.46 -6.31
CA VAL A 210 2.66 -12.28 -7.75
C VAL A 210 3.16 -13.49 -8.52
N SER A 211 2.27 -14.16 -9.25
CA SER A 211 2.67 -15.20 -10.22
C SER A 211 3.29 -14.55 -11.45
N LEU A 212 4.46 -15.06 -11.86
CA LEU A 212 5.16 -14.57 -13.06
C LEU A 212 4.71 -15.28 -14.34
N ALA A 213 3.82 -16.28 -14.24
CA ALA A 213 3.19 -16.89 -15.39
C ALA A 213 2.43 -15.83 -16.21
N ASP A 214 2.67 -15.86 -17.53
CA ASP A 214 2.03 -15.00 -18.52
C ASP A 214 2.15 -13.48 -18.24
N LYS A 215 3.18 -13.08 -17.48
CA LYS A 215 3.44 -11.67 -17.22
C LYS A 215 4.22 -11.03 -18.36
N ASN A 216 3.87 -9.77 -18.63
CA ASN A 216 4.50 -8.96 -19.66
C ASN A 216 5.81 -8.29 -19.20
N PHE A 217 6.42 -8.82 -18.14
CA PHE A 217 7.69 -8.38 -17.57
C PHE A 217 8.44 -9.56 -16.97
N ARG A 218 9.76 -9.43 -16.88
CA ARG A 218 10.66 -10.33 -16.14
C ARG A 218 11.02 -9.69 -14.80
N ALA A 219 11.22 -10.49 -13.76
CA ALA A 219 11.55 -10.02 -12.42
C ALA A 219 12.91 -10.55 -11.96
N PHE A 220 13.63 -9.73 -11.20
CA PHE A 220 14.99 -10.01 -10.78
C PHE A 220 15.22 -9.60 -9.33
N LYS A 221 15.93 -10.44 -8.58
CA LYS A 221 16.52 -10.06 -7.29
C LYS A 221 17.95 -9.57 -7.49
N LEU A 222 18.37 -8.65 -6.62
CA LEU A 222 19.75 -8.17 -6.55
C LEU A 222 20.61 -9.23 -5.87
N LEU A 223 21.74 -9.61 -6.49
CA LEU A 223 22.73 -10.51 -5.89
C LEU A 223 23.92 -9.75 -5.31
N SER A 224 24.43 -8.78 -6.07
CA SER A 224 25.59 -7.99 -5.66
C SER A 224 25.69 -6.70 -6.47
N ALA A 225 26.49 -5.76 -5.97
CA ALA A 225 26.92 -4.57 -6.71
C ALA A 225 28.46 -4.51 -6.71
N ASN A 226 29.03 -4.18 -7.87
CA ASN A 226 30.47 -4.02 -8.03
C ASN A 226 30.79 -2.55 -8.30
N GLU A 227 31.36 -1.89 -7.30
CA GLU A 227 31.70 -0.47 -7.39
C GLU A 227 32.80 -0.18 -8.41
N SER A 228 33.78 -1.06 -8.55
CA SER A 228 34.92 -0.85 -9.45
C SER A 228 34.51 -0.80 -10.92
N THR A 229 33.46 -1.54 -11.27
CA THR A 229 32.89 -1.57 -12.62
C THR A 229 31.59 -0.78 -12.73
N SER A 230 31.04 -0.30 -11.62
CA SER A 230 29.74 0.39 -11.58
C SER A 230 28.62 -0.44 -12.21
N THR A 231 28.57 -1.73 -11.85
CA THR A 231 27.57 -2.70 -12.33
C THR A 231 26.86 -3.39 -11.18
N ILE A 232 25.64 -3.88 -11.41
CA ILE A 232 24.94 -4.80 -10.51
C ILE A 232 24.83 -6.19 -11.12
N GLN A 233 24.77 -7.21 -10.27
CA GLN A 233 24.45 -8.57 -10.64
C GLN A 233 23.01 -8.90 -10.20
N LEU A 234 22.24 -9.45 -11.14
CA LEU A 234 20.85 -9.81 -10.95
C LEU A 234 20.65 -11.30 -11.16
N GLU A 235 19.74 -11.91 -10.40
CA GLU A 235 19.24 -13.26 -10.64
C GLU A 235 17.76 -13.19 -11.00
N GLU A 236 17.37 -13.84 -12.10
CA GLU A 236 15.99 -13.88 -12.54
C GLU A 236 15.14 -14.76 -11.63
N ILE A 237 13.95 -14.26 -11.28
CA ILE A 237 12.90 -15.00 -10.60
C ILE A 237 11.95 -15.50 -11.69
N THR A 238 11.71 -16.82 -11.73
CA THR A 238 10.97 -17.44 -12.84
C THR A 238 9.58 -17.95 -12.45
N THR A 239 9.28 -18.05 -11.15
CA THR A 239 8.04 -18.65 -10.65
C THR A 239 7.07 -17.59 -10.10
N SER A 240 7.42 -16.98 -8.98
CA SER A 240 6.60 -15.98 -8.30
C SER A 240 7.45 -15.04 -7.45
N ILE A 241 6.94 -13.82 -7.28
CA ILE A 241 7.50 -12.83 -6.34
C ILE A 241 6.73 -12.98 -5.03
N ALA A 242 7.41 -13.35 -3.95
CA ALA A 242 6.79 -13.46 -2.62
C ALA A 242 6.29 -12.10 -2.11
N ALA A 243 5.22 -12.12 -1.32
CA ALA A 243 4.61 -10.92 -0.76
C ALA A 243 5.64 -10.04 -0.01
N GLY A 244 5.66 -8.75 -0.32
CA GLY A 244 6.56 -7.76 0.25
C GLY A 244 8.01 -7.87 -0.20
N THR A 245 8.32 -8.68 -1.21
CA THR A 245 9.69 -8.80 -1.74
C THR A 245 9.93 -7.72 -2.79
N PRO A 246 10.93 -6.83 -2.59
CA PRO A 246 11.29 -5.84 -3.60
C PRO A 246 12.08 -6.50 -4.74
N VAL A 247 11.73 -6.16 -5.98
CA VAL A 247 12.38 -6.67 -7.19
C VAL A 247 12.66 -5.55 -8.19
N ILE A 248 13.67 -5.77 -9.04
CA ILE A 248 13.84 -5.03 -10.28
C ILE A 248 13.06 -5.78 -11.37
N ILE A 249 12.30 -5.05 -12.19
CA ILE A 249 11.55 -5.63 -13.30
C ILE A 249 12.04 -5.07 -14.63
N LYS A 250 12.01 -5.91 -15.65
CA LYS A 250 12.24 -5.53 -17.05
C LYS A 250 10.96 -5.74 -17.83
N MET A 251 10.40 -4.69 -18.40
CA MET A 251 9.21 -4.77 -19.24
C MET A 251 9.54 -5.49 -20.56
N ASN A 252 8.59 -6.26 -21.10
CA ASN A 252 8.71 -6.79 -22.45
C ASN A 252 8.62 -5.64 -23.47
N ASN A 253 9.22 -5.83 -24.65
CA ASN A 253 9.33 -4.75 -25.64
C ASN A 253 7.94 -4.24 -26.08
N GLY A 254 7.73 -2.92 -25.95
CA GLY A 254 6.50 -2.25 -26.37
C GLY A 254 5.39 -2.24 -25.31
N GLU A 255 5.58 -2.92 -24.19
CA GLU A 255 4.59 -2.95 -23.10
C GLU A 255 4.64 -1.65 -22.28
N THR A 256 3.48 -1.02 -22.10
CA THR A 256 3.34 0.25 -21.37
C THR A 256 2.48 0.13 -20.12
N THR A 257 2.06 -1.07 -19.74
CA THR A 257 1.18 -1.27 -18.58
C THR A 257 1.62 -2.49 -17.80
N LEU A 258 1.73 -2.34 -16.49
CA LEU A 258 1.90 -3.43 -15.54
C LEU A 258 0.55 -3.73 -14.91
N SER A 259 -0.05 -4.89 -15.22
CA SER A 259 -1.36 -5.29 -14.69
C SER A 259 -1.25 -6.64 -13.98
N ILE A 260 -1.59 -6.65 -12.68
CA ILE A 260 -1.48 -7.81 -11.82
C ILE A 260 -2.84 -8.04 -11.14
N SER A 261 -3.32 -9.28 -11.20
CA SER A 261 -4.52 -9.72 -10.50
C SER A 261 -4.30 -11.13 -9.99
N GLU A 262 -4.57 -11.33 -8.70
CA GLU A 262 -4.30 -12.55 -7.97
C GLU A 262 -5.50 -12.87 -7.07
N ALA A 263 -5.84 -14.16 -6.97
CA ALA A 263 -6.92 -14.62 -6.12
C ALA A 263 -6.37 -15.21 -4.81
N ASN A 264 -7.11 -15.02 -3.72
CA ASN A 264 -6.87 -15.62 -2.40
C ASN A 264 -5.42 -15.47 -1.91
N LYS A 265 -4.96 -14.23 -1.76
CA LYS A 265 -3.60 -13.93 -1.31
C LYS A 265 -3.56 -13.46 0.14
N GLU A 266 -2.56 -13.92 0.86
CA GLU A 266 -2.14 -13.29 2.11
C GLU A 266 -1.52 -11.92 1.81
N ILE A 267 -1.79 -10.96 2.67
CA ILE A 267 -1.31 -9.58 2.55
C ILE A 267 -0.23 -9.34 3.61
N ALA A 268 1.01 -9.18 3.14
CA ALA A 268 2.16 -8.87 3.95
C ALA A 268 2.03 -7.48 4.58
N GLN A 269 2.10 -7.44 5.91
CA GLN A 269 2.02 -6.19 6.66
C GLN A 269 3.23 -5.27 6.40
N LYS A 270 4.39 -5.87 6.17
CA LYS A 270 5.67 -5.19 6.01
C LYS A 270 6.38 -5.67 4.75
N VAL A 271 7.27 -4.82 4.26
CA VAL A 271 8.23 -5.18 3.23
C VAL A 271 9.26 -6.15 3.83
N VAL A 272 9.64 -7.16 3.06
CA VAL A 272 10.72 -8.09 3.37
C VAL A 272 11.98 -7.54 2.73
N SER A 273 12.92 -7.02 3.53
CA SER A 273 14.22 -6.62 3.00
C SER A 273 14.97 -7.85 2.50
N ALA A 274 15.40 -7.84 1.24
CA ALA A 274 16.27 -8.87 0.70
C ALA A 274 17.72 -8.52 1.08
N ALA A 275 18.22 -9.12 2.17
CA ALA A 275 19.56 -8.87 2.67
C ALA A 275 20.60 -9.66 1.86
N ASP A 276 21.41 -8.97 1.05
CA ASP A 276 22.60 -9.55 0.43
C ASP A 276 23.77 -8.57 0.46
N GLY A 277 24.72 -8.83 1.37
CA GLY A 277 25.96 -8.05 1.49
C GLY A 277 25.74 -6.56 1.79
N ASN A 278 26.54 -5.73 1.13
CA ASN A 278 26.60 -4.29 1.36
C ASN A 278 25.43 -3.52 0.73
N TYR A 279 24.79 -4.09 -0.30
CA TYR A 279 23.75 -3.42 -1.09
C TYR A 279 22.47 -4.24 -1.08
N GLN A 280 21.36 -3.63 -0.65
CA GLN A 280 20.06 -4.31 -0.57
C GLN A 280 18.97 -3.57 -1.33
N LEU A 281 18.00 -4.30 -1.86
CA LEU A 281 16.75 -3.70 -2.32
C LEU A 281 15.81 -3.47 -1.12
N GLN A 282 15.27 -2.27 -1.05
CA GLN A 282 14.25 -1.88 -0.09
C GLN A 282 12.98 -1.47 -0.83
N GLY A 283 11.89 -2.15 -0.53
CA GLY A 283 10.57 -1.85 -1.05
C GLY A 283 9.87 -0.75 -0.26
N ILE A 284 8.87 -0.12 -0.88
CA ILE A 284 7.99 0.86 -0.25
C ILE A 284 6.53 0.57 -0.63
N TYR A 285 5.63 0.67 0.34
CA TYR A 285 4.17 0.68 0.11
C TYR A 285 3.59 2.09 0.17
N THR A 286 4.41 3.08 0.50
CA THR A 286 4.04 4.48 0.60
C THR A 286 4.99 5.31 -0.25
N GLN A 287 4.59 6.54 -0.54
CA GLN A 287 5.47 7.53 -1.16
C GLN A 287 6.73 7.73 -0.31
N LYS A 288 7.86 7.91 -0.98
CA LYS A 288 9.12 8.29 -0.33
C LYS A 288 9.74 9.48 -1.06
N VAL A 289 10.08 10.50 -0.30
CA VAL A 289 10.92 11.61 -0.75
C VAL A 289 12.35 11.29 -0.35
N PHE A 290 13.27 11.36 -1.32
CA PHE A 290 14.70 11.15 -1.12
C PHE A 290 15.38 12.50 -0.96
N ASP A 291 15.99 12.69 0.20
CA ASP A 291 16.82 13.84 0.50
C ASP A 291 18.24 13.63 -0.03
N LYS A 292 18.82 14.67 -0.62
CA LYS A 292 20.15 14.59 -1.24
C LYS A 292 21.28 14.30 -0.24
N ASP A 293 21.09 14.60 1.04
CA ASP A 293 22.11 14.46 2.09
C ASP A 293 21.81 13.24 2.96
N ALA A 294 20.55 13.08 3.39
CA ALA A 294 20.14 11.96 4.26
C ALA A 294 19.97 10.63 3.53
N ASP A 295 19.59 10.64 2.25
CA ASP A 295 19.43 9.43 1.42
C ASP A 295 20.54 9.31 0.37
N ASN A 296 21.72 9.88 0.63
CA ASN A 296 22.88 9.84 -0.27
C ASN A 296 23.52 8.44 -0.42
N ASN A 297 23.02 7.44 0.29
CA ASN A 297 23.38 6.03 0.15
C ASN A 297 22.31 5.23 -0.63
N CYS A 298 21.24 5.87 -1.09
CA CYS A 298 20.17 5.25 -1.84
C CYS A 298 20.42 5.35 -3.36
N TYR A 299 19.79 4.47 -4.13
CA TYR A 299 19.84 4.46 -5.59
C TYR A 299 18.48 4.09 -6.18
N ILE A 300 18.03 4.88 -7.14
CA ILE A 300 16.71 4.77 -7.76
C ILE A 300 16.89 4.38 -9.23
N VAL A 301 16.02 3.49 -9.73
CA VAL A 301 16.02 3.12 -11.15
C VAL A 301 15.57 4.30 -12.00
N LYS A 302 16.39 4.67 -12.99
CA LYS A 302 16.03 5.63 -14.05
C LYS A 302 16.74 5.25 -15.34
N GLY A 303 15.96 4.96 -16.37
CA GLY A 303 16.48 4.39 -17.61
C GLY A 303 17.06 3.00 -17.37
N ASP A 304 18.31 2.80 -17.77
CA ASP A 304 19.10 1.58 -17.61
C ASP A 304 20.06 1.63 -16.40
N LYS A 305 19.81 2.52 -15.44
CA LYS A 305 20.73 2.79 -14.33
C LYS A 305 20.02 2.85 -12.98
N LEU A 306 20.74 2.43 -11.94
CA LEU A 306 20.48 2.81 -10.55
C LEU A 306 21.29 4.06 -10.25
N MET A 307 20.61 5.19 -10.06
CA MET A 307 21.24 6.49 -9.83
C MET A 307 20.99 6.98 -8.41
N ASN A 308 22.04 7.49 -7.81
CA ASN A 308 21.96 8.15 -6.52
C ASN A 308 21.11 9.44 -6.59
N PRO A 309 20.24 9.72 -5.60
CA PRO A 309 19.43 10.93 -5.56
C PRO A 309 20.25 12.22 -5.74
N THR A 310 21.43 12.31 -5.12
CA THR A 310 22.29 13.49 -5.27
C THR A 310 22.71 13.67 -6.73
N LYS A 311 23.06 12.60 -7.46
CA LYS A 311 23.36 12.65 -8.91
C LYS A 311 22.17 13.09 -9.75
N LEU A 312 20.95 12.68 -9.38
CA LEU A 312 19.74 13.06 -10.11
C LEU A 312 19.43 14.56 -10.00
N LEU A 313 19.87 15.16 -8.91
CA LEU A 313 19.62 16.55 -8.57
C LEU A 313 20.79 17.47 -8.96
N GLU A 314 21.96 16.92 -9.29
CA GLU A 314 23.11 17.66 -9.81
C GLU A 314 22.69 18.47 -11.04
N ASN A 315 22.97 19.78 -11.01
CA ASN A 315 22.64 20.74 -12.08
C ASN A 315 21.15 21.02 -12.30
N THR A 316 20.33 20.77 -11.28
CA THR A 316 18.90 21.13 -11.28
C THR A 316 18.58 22.09 -10.12
N SER A 317 17.48 22.84 -10.22
CA SER A 317 16.92 23.60 -9.08
C SER A 317 16.09 22.73 -8.15
N THR A 318 15.82 21.47 -8.52
CA THR A 318 15.11 20.51 -7.69
C THR A 318 16.03 20.01 -6.57
N THR A 319 15.52 19.97 -5.34
CA THR A 319 16.29 19.54 -4.15
C THR A 319 15.90 18.15 -3.65
N GLN A 320 14.87 17.55 -4.24
CA GLN A 320 14.29 16.28 -3.80
C GLN A 320 13.86 15.44 -5.00
N VAL A 321 13.95 14.11 -4.85
CA VAL A 321 13.38 13.14 -5.79
C VAL A 321 12.30 12.35 -5.07
N GLY A 322 11.11 12.25 -5.64
CA GLY A 322 10.03 11.42 -5.11
C GLY A 322 9.96 10.04 -5.77
N SER A 323 9.56 9.03 -5.01
CA SER A 323 9.09 7.74 -5.52
C SER A 323 7.67 7.49 -5.07
N MET A 324 6.85 7.02 -6.02
CA MET A 324 5.49 6.56 -5.77
C MET A 324 5.47 5.27 -4.94
N PRO A 325 4.33 4.88 -4.34
CA PRO A 325 4.13 3.60 -3.66
C PRO A 325 4.49 2.38 -4.52
N PHE A 326 4.62 1.20 -3.90
CA PHE A 326 4.87 -0.09 -4.55
C PHE A 326 6.12 -0.16 -5.43
N ARG A 327 7.10 0.72 -5.17
CA ARG A 327 8.41 0.72 -5.80
C ARG A 327 9.44 0.04 -4.88
N ALA A 328 10.63 -0.12 -5.41
CA ALA A 328 11.81 -0.41 -4.63
C ALA A 328 12.98 0.51 -5.03
N TYR A 329 13.93 0.67 -4.12
CA TYR A 329 15.19 1.35 -4.32
C TYR A 329 16.32 0.50 -3.73
N MET A 330 17.56 0.73 -4.18
CA MET A 330 18.73 0.06 -3.60
C MET A 330 19.34 0.93 -2.51
N VAL A 331 19.85 0.33 -1.45
CA VAL A 331 20.52 0.99 -0.32
C VAL A 331 21.90 0.39 -0.12
N ASP A 332 22.90 1.25 0.04
CA ASP A 332 24.21 0.90 0.58
C ASP A 332 24.19 0.96 2.11
N ASN A 333 24.37 -0.20 2.75
CA ASN A 333 24.34 -0.38 4.19
C ASN A 333 25.68 -0.14 4.88
N THR A 334 26.76 0.18 4.15
CA THR A 334 28.13 0.18 4.69
C THR A 334 28.50 1.43 5.49
N SER A 335 27.55 2.32 5.81
CA SER A 335 27.70 3.50 6.71
C SER A 335 28.76 4.54 6.31
N SER A 336 29.50 4.33 5.22
CA SER A 336 30.41 5.32 4.65
C SER A 336 29.66 6.13 3.60
N SER A 337 29.69 7.46 3.70
CA SER A 337 29.06 8.38 2.75
C SER A 337 29.64 8.14 1.35
N ALA A 338 29.02 7.23 0.62
CA ALA A 338 29.40 6.92 -0.73
C ALA A 338 29.11 8.17 -1.56
N GLY A 339 30.17 8.80 -2.09
CA GLY A 339 30.01 9.90 -3.03
C GLY A 339 29.03 9.51 -4.14
N ALA A 340 28.35 10.50 -4.73
CA ALA A 340 27.25 10.26 -5.65
C ALA A 340 27.66 9.28 -6.77
N LYS A 341 27.15 8.04 -6.70
CA LYS A 341 27.50 6.91 -7.58
C LYS A 341 26.32 6.55 -8.47
N MET A 342 26.58 5.75 -9.49
CA MET A 342 25.56 5.19 -10.37
C MET A 342 25.99 3.81 -10.83
N PHE A 343 25.04 2.87 -10.92
CA PHE A 343 25.27 1.52 -11.42
C PHE A 343 24.47 1.27 -12.69
N SER A 344 25.08 0.61 -13.67
CA SER A 344 24.40 0.18 -14.88
C SER A 344 23.64 -1.14 -14.65
N ILE A 345 22.46 -1.25 -15.26
CA ILE A 345 21.60 -2.44 -15.26
C ILE A 345 21.71 -3.09 -16.64
N ALA A 346 22.36 -4.24 -16.72
CA ALA A 346 22.48 -5.03 -17.93
C ALA A 346 22.26 -6.52 -17.63
N ILE A 347 21.58 -7.23 -18.53
CA ILE A 347 21.44 -8.69 -18.46
C ILE A 347 22.50 -9.30 -19.37
N GLY A 348 23.41 -10.07 -18.78
CA GLY A 348 24.48 -10.75 -19.51
C GLY A 348 24.04 -12.11 -20.03
N ASP A 349 23.13 -12.14 -21.00
CA ASP A 349 22.87 -13.35 -21.78
C ASP A 349 23.53 -13.16 -23.16
N ASN A 350 24.77 -13.62 -23.32
CA ASN A 350 25.54 -13.61 -24.58
C ASN A 350 25.94 -12.24 -25.19
N THR A 351 26.05 -11.18 -24.40
CA THR A 351 26.57 -9.90 -24.92
C THR A 351 28.09 -9.93 -24.98
N THR A 352 28.67 -9.93 -26.18
CA THR A 352 30.04 -9.48 -26.40
C THR A 352 30.27 -8.17 -25.66
N ALA A 353 31.48 -7.94 -25.15
CA ALA A 353 31.88 -6.84 -24.27
C ALA A 353 31.55 -5.40 -24.74
N ILE A 354 30.90 -5.23 -25.89
CA ILE A 354 30.36 -3.99 -26.46
C ILE A 354 29.20 -3.40 -25.64
N ASP A 355 28.26 -4.21 -25.13
CA ASP A 355 27.11 -3.64 -24.41
C ASP A 355 27.50 -3.11 -23.02
N SER A 356 28.51 -3.72 -22.39
CA SER A 356 29.16 -3.21 -21.18
C SER A 356 29.99 -1.94 -21.42
N LEU A 357 30.31 -1.60 -22.68
CA LEU A 357 31.04 -0.38 -23.03
C LEU A 357 30.10 0.80 -23.28
N ASN A 358 28.86 0.58 -23.69
CA ASN A 358 27.94 1.68 -24.04
C ASN A 358 27.14 2.24 -22.85
N THR A 359 27.08 1.54 -21.70
CA THR A 359 26.29 1.96 -20.53
C THR A 359 26.96 3.00 -19.62
N ILE A 360 28.23 3.36 -19.89
CA ILE A 360 28.99 4.40 -19.16
C ILE A 360 29.34 5.54 -20.14
N ALA A 361 28.49 6.56 -20.24
CA ALA A 361 28.82 7.84 -20.89
C ALA A 361 29.37 8.80 -19.81
N ASP A 362 30.49 9.50 -20.03
CA ASP A 362 30.48 10.69 -20.90
C ASP A 362 31.67 10.88 -21.88
N ASP A 363 32.63 9.95 -21.95
CA ASP A 363 33.84 10.16 -22.77
C ASP A 363 33.76 9.45 -24.14
N LYS A 364 33.95 10.21 -25.24
CA LYS A 364 34.09 9.69 -26.60
C LYS A 364 35.18 8.59 -26.64
N ALA A 365 34.76 7.34 -26.86
CA ALA A 365 35.67 6.21 -26.98
C ALA A 365 36.47 6.26 -28.29
N VAL A 366 37.76 5.94 -28.23
CA VAL A 366 38.60 5.70 -29.40
C VAL A 366 39.04 4.24 -29.40
N TYR A 367 38.85 3.57 -30.52
CA TYR A 367 39.14 2.15 -30.69
C TYR A 367 40.45 1.96 -31.44
N TYR A 368 41.22 0.95 -31.03
CA TYR A 368 42.44 0.53 -31.69
C TYR A 368 42.45 -1.00 -31.83
N ASP A 369 43.11 -1.51 -32.86
CA ASP A 369 43.47 -2.93 -32.93
C ASP A 369 44.64 -3.26 -31.99
N LEU A 370 45.06 -4.52 -31.94
CA LEU A 370 46.21 -4.98 -31.15
C LEU A 370 47.54 -4.39 -31.62
N GLN A 371 47.60 -3.90 -32.85
CA GLN A 371 48.77 -3.29 -33.48
C GLN A 371 48.81 -1.77 -33.26
N GLY A 372 47.79 -1.20 -32.62
CA GLY A 372 47.69 0.23 -32.32
C GLY A 372 47.10 1.09 -33.43
N ASN A 373 46.51 0.49 -34.48
CA ASN A 373 45.83 1.25 -35.54
C ASN A 373 44.45 1.68 -35.07
N ARG A 374 44.08 2.94 -35.33
CA ARG A 374 42.78 3.48 -34.95
C ARG A 374 41.66 2.87 -35.81
N LEU A 375 40.62 2.38 -35.15
CA LEU A 375 39.43 1.82 -35.78
C LEU A 375 38.28 2.82 -35.75
N SER A 376 37.44 2.81 -36.78
CA SER A 376 36.20 3.61 -36.84
C SER A 376 35.10 3.03 -35.95
N ALA A 377 35.13 1.72 -35.72
CA ALA A 377 34.25 0.98 -34.82
C ALA A 377 34.98 -0.28 -34.30
N PRO A 378 34.53 -0.87 -33.18
CA PRO A 378 35.09 -2.13 -32.68
C PRO A 378 34.93 -3.28 -33.69
N GLN A 379 35.90 -4.18 -33.73
CA GLN A 379 35.91 -5.34 -34.63
C GLN A 379 35.84 -6.66 -33.87
N LYS A 380 35.47 -7.75 -34.54
CA LYS A 380 35.53 -9.10 -33.95
C LYS A 380 36.98 -9.44 -33.58
N GLY A 381 37.22 -9.93 -32.36
CA GLY A 381 38.53 -10.17 -31.79
C GLY A 381 38.92 -9.19 -30.69
N ILE A 382 40.22 -9.02 -30.46
CA ILE A 382 40.75 -8.17 -29.40
C ILE A 382 40.83 -6.72 -29.88
N ASN A 383 40.26 -5.80 -29.11
CA ASN A 383 40.28 -4.36 -29.33
C ASN A 383 40.91 -3.68 -28.13
N ILE A 384 41.65 -2.60 -28.36
CA ILE A 384 42.15 -1.70 -27.33
C ILE A 384 41.27 -0.45 -27.36
N VAL A 385 40.56 -0.19 -26.26
CA VAL A 385 39.65 0.96 -26.15
C VAL A 385 40.28 1.99 -25.23
N LYS A 386 40.39 3.22 -25.73
CA LYS A 386 40.87 4.37 -24.98
C LYS A 386 39.71 5.33 -24.70
N ARG A 387 39.51 5.67 -23.43
CA ARG A 387 38.51 6.63 -22.95
C ARG A 387 39.15 7.55 -21.92
N GLY A 388 39.26 8.83 -22.23
CA GLY A 388 40.03 9.78 -21.42
C GLY A 388 41.47 9.29 -21.20
N SER A 389 41.88 9.17 -19.94
CA SER A 389 43.19 8.66 -19.50
C SER A 389 43.25 7.14 -19.34
N LYS A 390 42.14 6.41 -19.51
CA LYS A 390 42.06 4.96 -19.30
C LYS A 390 42.17 4.20 -20.63
N THR A 391 42.94 3.12 -20.61
CA THR A 391 43.09 2.17 -21.73
C THR A 391 42.67 0.79 -21.25
N MET A 392 41.80 0.12 -22.01
CA MET A 392 41.26 -1.20 -21.67
C MET A 392 41.30 -2.15 -22.86
N LYS A 393 41.51 -3.43 -22.59
CA LYS A 393 41.49 -4.51 -23.59
C LYS A 393 40.12 -5.17 -23.58
N VAL A 394 39.46 -5.20 -24.73
CA VAL A 394 38.09 -5.67 -24.92
C VAL A 394 38.12 -6.81 -25.92
N ILE A 395 37.45 -7.92 -25.62
CA ILE A 395 37.34 -9.06 -26.53
C ILE A 395 35.91 -9.15 -27.04
N ILE A 396 35.76 -9.03 -28.35
CA ILE A 396 34.49 -9.18 -29.08
C ILE A 396 34.51 -10.57 -29.70
N LYS A 397 33.64 -11.46 -29.21
CA LYS A 397 33.57 -12.85 -29.64
C LYS A 397 32.88 -13.03 -30.98
#